data_AF-A0A925ASZ2-F1
#
_entry.id   AF-A0A925ASZ2-F1
#
_cell.length_a   1.000
_cell.length_b   1.000
_cell.length_c   1.000
_cell.angle_alpha   90.00
_cell.angle_beta   90.00
_cell.angle_gamma   90.00
#
_symmetry.space_group_name_H-M   'P 1'
#
loop_
_entity.id
_entity.type
_entity.pdbx_description
1 polymer ?
#
loop_
_entity_poly.entity_id
_entity_poly.type
_entity_poly.pdbx_seq_one_letter_code
_entity_poly.pdbx_strand_id
1 'polypeptide(L)'
;MTEAALPQKKETNVKETIESILVAFILAFVFRCFVIEAFVIPTGSMAPTLMGAHMEFRCGHCGYGFTAGYNTGGGNFSIPSSAPGVYGLFCPNCGLRLPEKDAADPANDATAPAIRYGDRILVM
;
A
#
# COMPACT_ATOMS: atom_id res chain seq x y z
N MET A 1 -25.87 16.28 -71.15
CA MET A 1 -24.84 16.77 -70.21
C MET A 1 -24.34 15.54 -69.47
N THR A 2 -23.18 15.04 -69.92
CA THR A 2 -22.52 13.83 -69.44
C THR A 2 -21.62 14.19 -68.26
N GLU A 3 -21.73 13.49 -67.13
CA GLU A 3 -20.70 13.49 -66.09
C GLU A 3 -20.27 12.03 -65.85
N ALA A 4 -18.97 11.79 -65.91
CA ALA A 4 -18.33 10.49 -65.96
C ALA A 4 -18.23 9.83 -64.58
N ALA A 5 -18.57 8.55 -64.51
CA ALA A 5 -18.28 7.70 -63.35
C ALA A 5 -16.78 7.41 -63.29
N LEU A 6 -16.08 7.96 -62.30
CA LEU A 6 -14.68 7.64 -62.01
C LEU A 6 -14.57 6.17 -61.53
N PRO A 7 -13.61 5.38 -62.02
CA PRO A 7 -13.53 3.95 -61.71
C PRO A 7 -13.14 3.73 -60.24
N GLN A 8 -14.01 3.09 -59.47
CA GLN A 8 -13.71 2.68 -58.11
C GLN A 8 -12.77 1.47 -58.13
N LYS A 9 -11.52 1.72 -57.75
CA LYS A 9 -10.43 0.73 -57.66
C LYS A 9 -10.76 -0.28 -56.57
N LYS A 10 -10.63 -1.57 -56.90
CA LYS A 10 -10.84 -2.72 -56.01
C LYS A 10 -9.74 -2.80 -54.92
N GLU A 11 -9.76 -1.87 -53.97
CA GLU A 11 -8.90 -1.84 -52.77
C GLU A 11 -9.69 -1.76 -51.46
N THR A 12 -10.96 -2.16 -51.48
CA THR A 12 -11.85 -2.02 -50.32
C THR A 12 -11.70 -3.17 -49.34
N ASN A 13 -11.41 -4.39 -49.80
CA ASN A 13 -11.51 -5.58 -48.96
C ASN A 13 -10.37 -5.74 -47.94
N VAL A 14 -9.11 -5.45 -48.31
CA VAL A 14 -7.96 -5.63 -47.42
C VAL A 14 -7.89 -4.51 -46.37
N LYS A 15 -8.23 -3.27 -46.74
CA LYS A 15 -8.23 -2.12 -45.83
C LYS A 15 -9.32 -2.27 -44.76
N GLU A 16 -10.53 -2.65 -45.16
CA GLU A 16 -11.63 -2.92 -44.22
C GLU A 16 -11.33 -4.10 -43.27
N THR A 17 -10.65 -5.14 -43.77
CA THR A 17 -10.22 -6.27 -42.93
C THR A 17 -9.17 -5.83 -41.91
N ILE A 18 -8.20 -4.99 -42.30
CA ILE A 18 -7.18 -4.48 -41.37
C ILE A 18 -7.79 -3.53 -40.34
N GLU A 19 -8.71 -2.66 -40.76
CA GLU A 19 -9.40 -1.73 -39.88
C GLU A 19 -10.25 -2.46 -38.82
N SER A 20 -11.01 -3.49 -39.23
CA SER A 20 -11.79 -4.31 -38.30
C SER A 20 -10.92 -5.10 -37.33
N ILE A 21 -9.78 -5.64 -37.77
CA ILE A 21 -8.79 -6.30 -36.90
C ILE A 21 -8.22 -5.31 -35.87
N LEU A 22 -7.83 -4.10 -36.31
CA LEU A 22 -7.29 -3.07 -35.41
C LEU A 22 -8.29 -2.66 -34.32
N VAL A 23 -9.54 -2.40 -34.71
CA VAL A 23 -10.61 -2.05 -33.76
C VAL A 23 -10.84 -3.19 -32.76
N ALA A 24 -10.85 -4.45 -33.22
CA ALA A 24 -10.98 -5.60 -32.34
C ALA A 24 -9.82 -5.70 -31.32
N PHE A 25 -8.58 -5.43 -31.75
CA PHE A 25 -7.43 -5.42 -30.85
C PHE A 25 -7.50 -4.28 -29.82
N ILE A 26 -7.84 -3.06 -30.24
CA ILE A 26 -7.99 -1.90 -29.34
C ILE A 26 -9.03 -2.22 -28.28
N LEU A 27 -10.22 -2.71 -28.67
CA LEU A 27 -11.26 -3.10 -27.74
C LEU A 27 -10.80 -4.22 -26.81
N ALA A 28 -10.13 -5.25 -27.33
CA ALA A 28 -9.61 -6.35 -26.52
C ALA A 28 -8.58 -5.88 -25.47
N PHE A 29 -7.69 -4.94 -25.81
CA PHE A 29 -6.73 -4.36 -24.87
C PHE A 29 -7.42 -3.49 -23.82
N VAL A 30 -8.39 -2.65 -24.22
CA VAL A 30 -9.20 -1.86 -23.28
C VAL A 30 -9.91 -2.78 -22.28
N PHE A 31 -10.66 -3.78 -22.76
CA PHE A 31 -11.31 -4.73 -21.85
C PHE A 31 -10.32 -5.51 -20.98
N ARG A 32 -9.15 -5.88 -21.50
CA ARG A 32 -8.13 -6.58 -20.72
C ARG A 32 -7.53 -5.70 -19.61
N CYS A 33 -7.27 -4.43 -19.88
CA CYS A 33 -6.75 -3.47 -18.89
C CYS A 33 -7.80 -3.01 -17.86
N PHE A 34 -9.08 -2.98 -18.22
CA PHE A 34 -10.12 -2.50 -17.30
C PHE A 34 -10.87 -3.62 -16.56
N VAL A 35 -11.00 -4.80 -17.17
CA VAL A 35 -11.81 -5.91 -16.62
C VAL A 35 -10.95 -7.05 -16.10
N ILE A 36 -9.86 -7.41 -16.80
CA ILE A 36 -9.01 -8.56 -16.43
C ILE A 36 -7.92 -8.15 -15.44
N GLU A 37 -7.31 -6.99 -15.66
CA GLU A 37 -6.74 -6.21 -14.57
C GLU A 37 -7.92 -5.56 -13.83
N ALA A 38 -8.72 -6.37 -13.12
CA ALA A 38 -9.49 -5.85 -12.01
C ALA A 38 -8.45 -5.11 -11.17
N PHE A 39 -8.48 -3.78 -11.27
CA PHE A 39 -7.55 -2.90 -10.60
C PHE A 39 -7.49 -3.42 -9.17
N VAL A 40 -6.37 -4.08 -8.84
CA VAL A 40 -5.79 -3.89 -7.53
C VAL A 40 -5.54 -2.39 -7.54
N ILE A 41 -6.56 -1.62 -7.13
CA ILE A 41 -6.35 -0.30 -6.59
C ILE A 41 -5.14 -0.54 -5.71
N PRO A 42 -4.01 0.13 -5.94
CA PRO A 42 -2.92 0.07 -4.98
C PRO A 42 -3.50 0.76 -3.75
N THR A 43 -4.29 0.05 -2.96
CA THR A 43 -4.60 0.36 -1.57
C THR A 43 -3.33 0.10 -0.75
N GLY A 44 -2.15 0.40 -1.32
CA GLY A 44 -0.89 0.52 -0.63
C GLY A 44 -0.91 1.69 0.35
N SER A 45 -1.87 2.63 0.22
CA SER A 45 -2.13 3.64 1.26
C SER A 45 -2.87 3.08 2.49
N MET A 46 -3.54 1.93 2.38
CA MET A 46 -4.20 1.23 3.49
C MET A 46 -3.35 0.07 4.05
N ALA A 47 -2.19 -0.21 3.47
CA ALA A 47 -1.23 -1.17 4.03
C ALA A 47 -0.78 -0.84 5.48
N PRO A 48 -0.61 0.43 5.92
CA PRO A 48 -0.22 0.67 7.31
C PRO A 48 -1.34 0.29 8.31
N THR A 49 -2.61 0.21 7.89
CA THR A 49 -3.72 -0.15 8.79
C THR A 49 -3.95 -1.66 8.94
N LEU A 50 -3.30 -2.50 8.11
CA LEU A 50 -3.26 -3.96 8.33
C LEU A 50 -2.20 -4.38 9.35
N MET A 51 -1.31 -3.47 9.76
CA MET A 51 -0.26 -3.77 10.75
C MET A 51 -0.79 -3.98 12.18
N GLY A 52 -2.10 -3.82 12.40
CA GLY A 52 -2.69 -3.95 13.72
C GLY A 52 -2.15 -2.89 14.69
N ALA A 53 -2.03 -3.27 15.96
CA ALA A 53 -1.43 -2.41 16.97
C ALA A 53 0.07 -2.24 16.68
N HIS A 54 0.55 -1.00 16.69
CA HIS A 54 1.97 -0.68 16.49
C HIS A 54 2.45 0.33 17.52
N MET A 55 3.69 0.17 17.95
CA MET A 55 4.38 1.05 18.89
C MET A 55 5.18 2.09 18.12
N GLU A 56 5.04 3.36 18.49
CA GLU A 56 5.82 4.47 17.93
C GLU A 56 7.08 4.70 18.75
N PHE A 57 8.25 4.68 18.09
CA PHE A 57 9.54 5.00 18.70
C PHE A 57 10.16 6.21 18.00
N ARG A 58 10.91 7.01 18.76
CA ARG A 58 11.77 8.07 18.24
C ARG A 58 13.17 7.86 18.75
N CYS A 59 14.14 7.82 17.84
CA CYS A 59 15.54 7.70 18.23
C CYS A 59 16.05 9.04 18.79
N GLY A 60 16.51 9.07 20.05
CA GLY A 60 17.13 10.25 20.66
C GLY A 60 18.42 10.73 19.98
N HIS A 61 19.14 9.84 19.28
CA HIS A 61 20.39 10.19 18.58
C HIS A 61 20.18 10.85 17.21
N CYS A 62 19.27 10.34 16.38
CA CYS A 62 19.08 10.83 15.00
C CYS A 62 17.71 11.45 14.71
N GLY A 63 16.77 11.39 15.66
CA GLY A 63 15.41 11.91 15.51
C GLY A 63 14.50 11.10 14.58
N TYR A 64 14.98 9.99 14.00
CA TYR A 64 14.17 9.16 13.12
C TYR A 64 13.05 8.47 13.90
N GLY A 65 11.80 8.72 13.48
CA GLY A 65 10.61 8.07 14.00
C GLY A 65 10.31 6.81 13.22
N PHE A 66 10.12 5.69 13.91
CA PHE A 66 9.76 4.42 13.28
C PHE A 66 8.78 3.64 14.15
N THR A 67 8.07 2.71 13.51
CA THR A 67 7.02 1.90 14.15
C THR A 67 7.45 0.45 14.23
N ALA A 68 7.20 -0.20 15.37
CA ALA A 68 7.34 -1.65 15.50
C ALA A 68 5.98 -2.31 15.77
N GLY A 69 5.73 -3.48 15.19
CA GLY A 69 4.48 -4.21 15.40
C GLY A 69 4.31 -4.65 16.86
N TYR A 70 3.12 -4.47 17.41
CA TYR A 70 2.74 -4.97 18.73
C TYR A 70 1.84 -6.20 18.57
N ASN A 71 2.39 -7.37 18.88
CA ASN A 71 1.62 -8.61 18.84
C ASN A 71 0.86 -8.81 20.16
N THR A 72 -0.46 -8.62 20.13
CA THR A 72 -1.34 -9.10 21.20
C THR A 72 -1.56 -10.59 21.03
N GLY A 73 -0.78 -11.41 21.73
CA GLY A 73 -0.88 -12.86 21.64
C GLY A 73 -2.32 -13.38 21.78
N GLY A 74 -2.91 -13.77 20.66
CA GLY A 74 -3.82 -14.91 20.53
C GLY A 74 -5.19 -14.93 21.22
N GLY A 75 -5.69 -13.90 21.90
CA GLY A 75 -7.04 -14.05 22.48
C GLY A 75 -7.76 -12.83 23.03
N ASN A 76 -7.05 -11.79 23.48
CA ASN A 76 -7.69 -10.68 24.18
C ASN A 76 -7.34 -9.35 23.49
N PHE A 77 -8.34 -8.68 22.92
CA PHE A 77 -8.25 -7.38 22.25
C PHE A 77 -8.05 -6.19 23.21
N SER A 78 -7.45 -6.40 24.38
CA SER A 78 -7.07 -5.35 25.32
C SER A 78 -5.70 -4.82 24.94
N ILE A 79 -5.66 -3.94 23.95
CA ILE A 79 -4.45 -3.22 23.55
C ILE A 79 -4.32 -2.01 24.49
N PRO A 80 -3.30 -1.97 25.38
CA PRO A 80 -3.08 -0.80 26.22
C PRO A 80 -2.61 0.39 25.38
N SER A 81 -2.81 1.61 25.87
CA SER A 81 -2.30 2.83 25.21
C SER A 81 -0.77 2.91 25.19
N SER A 82 -0.10 2.14 26.04
CA SER A 82 1.35 2.07 26.17
C SER A 82 1.78 0.62 26.33
N ALA A 83 2.84 0.21 25.64
CA ALA A 83 3.30 -1.17 25.69
C ALA A 83 3.97 -1.47 27.03
N PRO A 84 3.62 -2.56 27.73
CA PRO A 84 4.22 -2.88 29.02
C PRO A 84 5.65 -3.39 28.83
N GLY A 85 6.62 -2.65 29.38
CA GLY A 85 8.02 -3.06 29.43
C GLY A 85 8.95 -2.26 28.51
N VAL A 86 10.11 -2.83 28.24
CA VAL A 86 11.18 -2.21 27.47
C VAL A 86 11.51 -3.09 26.27
N TYR A 87 11.52 -2.48 25.10
CA TYR A 87 11.70 -3.18 23.83
C TYR A 87 13.11 -2.96 23.29
N GLY A 88 13.82 -4.06 23.06
CA GLY A 88 15.14 -4.07 22.46
C GLY A 88 15.04 -4.09 20.93
N LEU A 89 15.41 -3.00 20.27
CA LEU A 89 15.33 -2.90 18.80
C LEU A 89 16.44 -2.00 18.25
N PHE A 90 16.69 -2.09 16.95
CA PHE A 90 17.73 -1.31 16.27
C PHE A 90 17.09 -0.21 15.43
N CYS A 91 17.60 1.01 15.54
CA CYS A 91 17.17 2.10 14.69
C CYS A 91 17.60 1.83 13.25
N PRO A 92 16.67 1.82 12.26
CA PRO A 92 17.00 1.50 10.87
C PRO A 92 17.82 2.60 10.17
N ASN A 93 17.84 3.82 10.71
CA ASN A 93 18.61 4.93 10.16
C ASN A 93 20.08 4.96 10.64
N CYS A 94 20.31 4.97 11.96
CA CYS A 94 21.66 5.09 12.54
C CYS A 94 22.25 3.79 13.11
N GLY A 95 21.47 2.71 13.20
CA GLY A 95 21.92 1.44 13.77
C GLY A 95 22.02 1.40 15.30
N LEU A 96 21.64 2.49 15.99
CA LEU A 96 21.66 2.54 17.45
C LEU A 96 20.71 1.51 18.06
N ARG A 97 21.19 0.78 19.08
CA ARG A 97 20.38 -0.15 19.86
C ARG A 97 19.58 0.63 20.90
N LEU A 98 18.27 0.50 20.86
CA LEU A 98 17.36 1.00 21.87
C LEU A 98 17.01 -0.12 22.85
N PRO A 99 16.83 0.18 24.15
CA PRO A 99 17.09 1.47 24.81
C PRO A 99 18.58 1.90 24.77
N GLU A 100 18.84 3.20 24.57
CA GLU A 100 20.21 3.77 24.59
C GLU A 100 20.71 3.98 26.02
N LYS A 101 19.81 4.38 26.92
CA LYS A 101 20.05 4.55 28.37
C LYS A 101 19.55 3.33 29.14
N ASP A 102 19.75 3.30 30.46
CA ASP A 102 19.34 2.18 31.31
C ASP A 102 17.89 1.75 31.05
N ALA A 103 17.66 0.44 30.92
CA ALA A 103 16.33 -0.14 30.73
C ALA A 103 15.38 0.08 31.93
N ALA A 104 15.89 0.61 33.05
CA ALA A 104 15.09 0.96 34.23
C ALA A 104 14.70 2.45 34.27
N ASP A 105 15.20 3.28 33.33
CA ASP A 105 14.87 4.70 33.28
C ASP A 105 13.47 4.91 32.64
N PRO A 106 12.51 5.51 33.36
CA PRO A 106 11.18 5.82 32.82
C PRO A 106 11.17 6.88 31.72
N ALA A 107 12.25 7.65 31.55
CA ALA A 107 12.38 8.68 30.52
C ALA A 107 13.05 8.18 29.23
N ASN A 108 13.22 6.87 29.07
CA ASN A 108 13.92 6.26 27.95
C ASN A 108 13.01 6.12 26.71
N ASP A 109 13.57 6.33 25.53
CA ASP A 109 12.87 6.26 24.24
C ASP A 109 12.23 4.88 23.96
N ALA A 110 12.65 3.83 24.68
CA ALA A 110 12.15 2.46 24.54
C ALA A 110 11.29 1.97 25.72
N THR A 111 11.05 2.82 26.74
CA THR A 111 10.23 2.49 27.91
C THR A 111 8.78 2.91 27.66
N ALA A 112 7.85 1.96 27.72
CA ALA A 112 6.42 2.21 27.55
C ALA A 112 6.03 3.03 26.30
N PRO A 113 6.50 2.65 25.09
CA PRO A 113 6.19 3.37 23.87
C PRO A 113 4.67 3.42 23.64
N ALA A 114 4.20 4.55 23.12
CA ALA A 114 2.79 4.74 22.81
C ALA A 114 2.37 3.76 21.71
N ILE A 115 1.28 3.02 21.95
CA ILE A 115 0.69 2.14 20.96
C ILE A 115 -0.41 2.91 20.24
N ARG A 116 -0.32 2.95 18.91
CA ARG A 116 -1.39 3.43 18.04
C ARG A 116 -2.05 2.27 17.31
N TYR A 117 -3.35 2.40 17.09
CA TYR A 117 -4.16 1.46 16.34
C TYR A 117 -5.11 2.27 15.44
N GLY A 118 -5.40 1.73 14.25
CA GLY A 118 -6.33 2.36 13.30
C GLY A 118 -7.77 2.38 13.80
N ASP A 119 -8.63 3.13 13.12
CA ASP A 119 -10.03 3.32 13.49
C ASP A 119 -10.78 1.99 13.57
N ARG A 120 -11.36 1.72 14.75
CA ARG A 120 -12.20 0.53 15.00
C ARG A 120 -13.63 0.85 14.58
N ILE A 121 -14.07 0.34 13.42
CA ILE A 121 -15.50 0.33 13.07
C ILE A 121 -16.17 -0.79 13.87
N LEU A 122 -16.94 -0.41 14.89
CA LEU A 122 -17.82 -1.33 15.60
C LEU A 122 -19.04 -1.58 14.73
N VAL A 123 -19.19 -2.81 14.24
CA VAL A 123 -20.46 -3.29 13.68
C VAL A 123 -21.27 -3.85 14.84
N MET A 124 -22.43 -3.25 15.08
CA MET A 124 -23.42 -3.68 16.07
C MET A 124 -24.49 -4.54 15.41
#